data_AF-A0A9E1J348-F1
#
_entry.id   AF-A0A9E1J348-F1
#
_cell.length_a   1.000
_cell.length_b   1.000
_cell.length_c   1.000
_cell.angle_alpha   90.00
_cell.angle_beta   90.00
_cell.angle_gamma   90.00
#
_symmetry.space_group_name_H-M   'P 1'
#
loop_
_entity.id
_entity.type
_entity.pdbx_description
1 polymer ?
#
loop_
_entity_poly.entity_id
_entity_poly.type
_entity_poly.pdbx_seq_one_letter_code
_entity_poly.pdbx_strand_id
1 'polypeptide(L)' 'MGRLTTHVLDLTTGQPARGLVIELWRLDGAESAHLKTMRTNDDGRIDGPVLDGAELAVGTYELRFMAGDYLQAQ' A
#
# COMPACT_ATOMS: atom_id res chain seq x y z
N MET A 1 -14.71 -14.27 2.58
CA MET A 1 -14.07 -13.27 3.46
C MET A 1 -13.55 -12.13 2.60
N GLY A 2 -13.48 -10.91 3.15
CA GLY A 2 -13.03 -9.72 2.42
C GLY A 2 -11.51 -9.66 2.32
N ARG A 3 -11.00 -8.93 1.33
CA ARG A 3 -9.58 -8.70 1.09
C ARG A 3 -9.34 -7.25 0.68
N LEU A 4 -8.22 -6.68 1.10
CA LEU A 4 -7.72 -5.39 0.63
C LEU A 4 -6.52 -5.61 -0.29
N THR A 5 -6.54 -5.00 -1.47
CA THR A 5 -5.44 -5.01 -2.43
C THR A 5 -5.22 -3.60 -2.99
N THR A 6 -4.03 -3.35 -3.56
CA THR A 6 -3.72 -2.12 -4.28
C THR A 6 -2.94 -2.42 -5.55
N HIS A 7 -2.99 -1.50 -6.51
CA HIS A 7 -2.22 -1.52 -7.76
C HIS A 7 -1.83 -0.09 -8.10
N VAL A 8 -0.56 0.14 -8.40
CA VAL A 8 -0.01 1.46 -8.63
C VAL A 8 0.62 1.54 -10.01
N LEU A 9 0.18 2.54 -10.78
CA LEU A 9 0.69 2.85 -12.10
C LEU A 9 1.49 4.16 -12.05
N ASP A 10 2.70 4.16 -12.60
CA ASP A 10 3.49 5.35 -12.84
C ASP A 10 3.05 6.00 -14.16
N LEU A 11 2.48 7.20 -14.07
CA LEU A 11 1.95 7.92 -15.23
C LEU A 11 3.05 8.60 -16.07
N THR A 12 4.26 8.77 -15.53
CA THR A 12 5.38 9.37 -16.27
C THR A 12 5.95 8.43 -17.31
N THR A 13 5.91 7.12 -17.04
CA THR A 13 6.39 6.04 -17.91
C THR A 13 5.26 5.21 -18.52
N GLY A 14 4.04 5.31 -17.98
CA GLY A 14 2.90 4.48 -18.37
C GLY A 14 3.05 3.01 -17.93
N GLN A 15 3.90 2.73 -16.95
CA GLN A 15 4.25 1.38 -16.49
C GLN A 15 3.88 1.16 -15.02
N PRO A 16 3.75 -0.08 -14.54
CA PRO A 16 3.53 -0.35 -13.13
C PRO A 16 4.66 0.24 -12.27
N ALA A 17 4.30 0.87 -11.15
CA ALA A 17 5.26 1.50 -10.26
C ALA A 17 5.97 0.41 -9.44
N ARG A 18 7.05 -0.15 -9.98
CA ARG A 18 7.84 -1.22 -9.35
C ARG A 18 8.68 -0.68 -8.20
N GLY A 19 8.67 -1.36 -7.06
CA GLY A 19 9.55 -1.01 -5.94
C GLY A 19 9.11 0.21 -5.12
N LEU A 20 7.89 0.73 -5.34
CA LEU A 20 7.30 1.78 -4.53
C LEU A 20 7.00 1.24 -3.12
N VAL A 21 7.45 1.97 -2.10
CA VAL A 21 7.16 1.66 -0.70
C VAL A 21 5.78 2.20 -0.34
N ILE A 22 4.99 1.37 0.35
CA ILE A 22 3.65 1.69 0.81
C ILE A 22 3.53 1.30 2.28
N GLU A 23 3.00 2.20 3.11
CA GLU A 23 2.66 1.91 4.50
C GLU A 23 1.15 1.81 4.68
N LEU A 24 0.71 0.85 5.48
CA LEU A 24 -0.67 0.72 5.93
C LEU A 24 -0.79 1.16 7.38
N TRP A 25 -1.75 2.05 7.63
CA TRP A 25 -2.07 2.58 8.95
C TRP A 25 -3.56 2.35 9.26
N ARG A 26 -3.86 2.18 10.55
CA ARG A 26 -5.22 2.17 11.10
C ARG A 26 -5.45 3.46 11.88
N LEU A 27 -6.59 4.10 11.67
CA LEU A 27 -6.90 5.43 12.22
C LEU A 27 -7.95 5.40 13.34
N ASP A 28 -8.46 4.22 13.70
CA ASP A 28 -9.52 4.05 14.69
C ASP A 28 -8.93 4.17 16.12
N GLY A 29 -8.87 5.39 16.65
CA GLY A 29 -8.35 5.66 17.99
C GLY A 29 -7.93 7.11 18.18
N ALA A 30 -7.30 7.39 19.33
CA ALA A 30 -6.70 8.70 19.59
C ALA A 30 -5.41 8.91 18.77
N GLU A 31 -4.74 7.81 18.39
CA GLU A 31 -3.49 7.82 17.63
C GLU A 31 -3.58 6.84 16.45
N SER A 32 -2.92 7.19 15.35
CA SER A 32 -2.79 6.31 14.19
C SER A 32 -1.82 5.16 14.50
N ALA A 33 -2.23 3.92 14.25
CA ALA A 33 -1.39 2.73 14.42
C ALA A 33 -0.81 2.27 13.08
N HIS A 34 0.52 2.16 12.99
CA HIS A 34 1.18 1.51 11.86
C HIS A 34 0.92 0.01 11.89
N LEU A 35 0.50 -0.57 10.75
CA LEU A 35 0.21 -1.99 10.63
C LEU A 35 1.28 -2.76 9.87
N LYS A 36 1.71 -2.26 8.72
CA LYS A 36 2.73 -2.91 7.87
C LYS A 36 3.32 -1.94 6.85
N THR A 37 4.58 -2.20 6.49
CA THR A 37 5.26 -1.57 5.35
C THR A 37 5.46 -2.64 4.27
N MET A 38 5.14 -2.29 3.03
CA MET A 38 5.16 -3.20 1.88
C MET A 38 5.85 -2.51 0.71
N ARG A 39 6.21 -3.29 -0.31
CA ARG A 39 6.83 -2.79 -1.53
C ARG A 39 6.16 -3.41 -2.74
N THR A 40 5.88 -2.60 -3.76
CA THR A 40 5.26 -3.10 -4.99
C THR A 40 6.21 -3.99 -5.79
N ASN A 41 5.66 -5.06 -6.34
CA ASN A 41 6.33 -5.99 -7.26
C ASN A 41 6.43 -5.40 -8.68
N ASP A 42 6.90 -6.21 -9.62
CA ASP A 42 7.12 -5.82 -11.02
C ASP A 42 5.81 -5.48 -11.78
N ASP A 43 4.65 -5.87 -11.24
CA ASP A 43 3.31 -5.52 -11.73
C ASP A 43 2.68 -4.37 -10.91
N GLY A 44 3.45 -3.64 -10.11
CA GLY A 44 2.94 -2.50 -9.33
C GLY A 44 1.96 -2.89 -8.21
N ARG A 45 1.96 -4.15 -7.79
CA ARG A 45 1.06 -4.72 -6.77
C ARG A 45 1.84 -5.20 -5.56
N ILE A 46 1.14 -5.57 -4.49
CA ILE A 46 1.72 -6.37 -3.40
C ILE A 46 1.52 -7.85 -3.73
N ASP A 47 2.52 -8.69 -3.44
CA ASP A 47 2.37 -10.14 -3.55
C ASP A 47 1.37 -10.63 -2.51
N GLY A 48 0.16 -10.96 -2.96
CA GLY A 48 -0.96 -11.30 -2.11
C GLY A 48 -1.76 -10.08 -1.62
N PRO A 49 -2.72 -10.30 -0.70
CA PRO A 49 -3.53 -9.24 -0.13
C PRO A 49 -2.76 -8.39 0.89
N VAL A 50 -3.05 -7.08 0.91
CA VAL A 50 -2.58 -6.16 1.93
C VAL A 50 -3.18 -6.51 3.30
N LEU A 51 -4.46 -6.90 3.33
CA LEU A 51 -5.14 -7.50 4.48
C LEU A 51 -6.05 -8.61 3.99
N ASP A 52 -6.11 -9.73 4.70
CA ASP A 52 -7.00 -10.85 4.39
C ASP A 52 -7.78 -11.35 5.60
N GLY A 53 -8.97 -11.89 5.34
CA GLY A 53 -9.74 -12.62 6.34
C GLY A 53 -9.99 -11.81 7.61
N ALA A 54 -9.48 -12.30 8.73
CA ALA A 54 -9.64 -11.69 10.04
C ALA A 54 -8.76 -10.44 10.25
N GLU A 55 -7.72 -10.23 9.43
CA GLU A 55 -6.92 -9.00 9.48
C GLU A 55 -7.72 -7.79 8.97
N LEU A 56 -8.67 -8.02 8.06
CA LEU A 56 -9.55 -6.98 7.53
C LEU A 56 -10.76 -6.78 8.45
N ALA A 57 -10.53 -6.09 9.57
CA ALA A 57 -11.59 -5.65 10.47
C ALA A 57 -12.24 -4.35 9.98
N VAL A 58 -13.52 -4.13 10.33
CA VAL A 58 -14.21 -2.85 10.11
C VAL A 58 -13.45 -1.73 10.83
N GLY A 59 -13.23 -0.62 10.13
CA GLY A 59 -12.41 0.49 10.61
C GLY A 59 -12.06 1.46 9.49
N THR A 60 -11.27 2.48 9.83
CA THR A 60 -10.70 3.46 8.90
C THR A 60 -9.20 3.18 8.75
N TYR A 61 -8.78 3.02 7.50
CA TYR A 61 -7.39 2.74 7.15
C TYR A 61 -6.84 3.82 6.24
N GLU A 62 -5.52 3.98 6.25
CA GLU A 62 -4.78 4.87 5.38
C GLU A 62 -3.63 4.11 4.72
N LEU A 63 -3.51 4.25 3.40
CA LEU A 63 -2.34 3.82 2.64
C LEU A 63 -1.49 5.04 2.34
N ARG A 64 -0.27 5.07 2.85
CA ARG A 64 0.71 6.13 2.55
C ARG A 64 1.68 5.63 1.49
N PHE A 65 1.70 6.28 0.34
CA PHE A 65 2.58 5.93 -0.77
C PHE A 65 3.81 6.83 -0.73
N MET A 66 5.01 6.24 -0.67
CA MET A 66 6.28 6.99 -0.65
C MET A 66 6.66 7.46 -2.07
N ALA A 67 5.77 8.24 -2.69
CA ALA A 67 5.90 8.66 -4.08
C ALA A 67 7.10 9.58 -4.31
N GLY A 68 7.45 10.42 -3.34
CA GLY A 68 8.63 11.30 -3.41
C GLY A 68 9.92 10.49 -3.57
N ASP A 69 10.17 9.57 -2.65
CA ASP A 69 11.33 8.68 -2.69
C ASP A 69 11.37 7.83 -3.97
N TYR A 70 10.21 7.32 -4.41
CA TYR A 70 10.10 6.54 -5.64
C TYR A 70 10.46 7.35 -6.88
N LEU A 71 9.89 8.54 -7.05
CA LEU A 71 10.13 9.41 -8.21
C LEU A 71 11.56 9.97 -8.22
N GLN A 72 12.15 10.21 -7.05
CA GLN A 72 13.54 10.66 -6.95
C GLN A 72 14.55 9.56 -7.34
N ALA A 73 14.16 8.29 -7.22
CA ALA A 73 14.97 7.13 -7.55
C ALA A 73 14.79 6.61 -8.99
N GLN A 74 13.90 7.23 -9.79
CA GLN A 74 13.72 6.89 -11.21
C GLN A 74 14.81 7.48 -12.11
#